data_AF-A0A4Q6AWD0-F1
#
_entry.id   AF-A0A4Q6AWD0-F1
#
_cell.length_a   1.000
_cell.length_b   1.000
_cell.length_c   1.000
_cell.angle_alpha   90.00
_cell.angle_beta   90.00
_cell.angle_gamma   90.00
#
_symmetry.space_group_name_H-M   'P 1'
#
loop_
_entity.id
_entity.type
_entity.pdbx_description
1 polymer ?
#
loop_
_entity_poly.entity_id
_entity_poly.type
_entity_poly.pdbx_seq_one_letter_code
_entity_poly.pdbx_strand_id
1 'polypeptide(L)'
;TAAFREYQSDCADLPSAPKNFFQLHDDPFHPQPRIDRDSDGGMTTHVGRIRAEKVLGGIKYVLLSHNTKAGAAKGAIFVAEYLVSKGVIK
;
A
#
# COMPACT_ATOMS: atom_id res chain seq x y z
N THR A 1 -9.31 7.59 9.35
CA THR A 1 -9.14 6.23 8.78
C THR A 1 -9.92 6.06 7.49
N ALA A 2 -11.10 6.70 7.34
CA ALA A 2 -11.90 6.73 6.11
C ALA A 2 -11.08 6.93 4.82
N ALA A 3 -10.21 7.95 4.79
CA ALA A 3 -9.36 8.24 3.63
C ALA A 3 -8.52 7.04 3.13
N PHE A 4 -8.02 6.17 4.01
CA PHE A 4 -7.29 4.96 3.58
C PHE A 4 -8.23 3.87 3.07
N ARG A 5 -9.44 3.76 3.62
CA ARG A 5 -10.44 2.75 3.21
C ARG A 5 -11.11 3.10 1.89
N GLU A 6 -11.28 4.38 1.62
CA GLU A 6 -11.94 4.92 0.43
C GLU A 6 -10.97 5.22 -0.71
N TYR A 7 -9.68 4.97 -0.52
CA TYR A 7 -8.69 5.21 -1.56
C TYR A 7 -9.01 4.39 -2.81
N GLN A 8 -9.17 5.10 -3.92
CA GLN A 8 -9.35 4.54 -5.24
C GLN A 8 -8.27 5.09 -6.16
N SER A 9 -7.84 4.27 -7.10
CA SER A 9 -6.83 4.62 -8.08
C SER A 9 -7.31 4.23 -9.47
N ASP A 10 -6.94 5.03 -10.46
CA ASP A 10 -7.15 4.76 -11.88
C ASP A 10 -6.30 3.58 -12.40
N CYS A 11 -5.38 3.05 -11.58
CA CYS A 11 -4.56 1.89 -11.91
C CYS A 11 -4.95 0.62 -11.14
N ALA A 12 -6.13 0.58 -10.53
CA ALA A 12 -6.62 -0.58 -9.79
C ALA A 12 -6.89 -1.81 -10.67
N ASP A 13 -7.14 -1.61 -11.97
CA ASP A 13 -7.43 -2.69 -12.91
C ASP A 13 -6.19 -3.23 -13.65
N LEU A 14 -4.98 -2.74 -13.31
CA LEU A 14 -3.75 -3.23 -13.93
C LEU A 14 -3.42 -4.66 -13.46
N PRO A 15 -2.78 -5.49 -14.31
CA PRO A 15 -2.53 -6.89 -13.99
C PRO A 15 -1.78 -7.13 -12.68
N SER A 16 -0.82 -6.26 -12.32
CA SER A 16 -0.04 -6.37 -11.09
C SER A 16 -0.62 -5.59 -9.91
N ALA A 17 -1.80 -4.97 -10.06
CA ALA A 17 -2.45 -4.23 -8.98
C ALA A 17 -2.85 -5.15 -7.81
N PRO A 18 -2.68 -4.72 -6.55
CA PRO A 18 -3.24 -5.44 -5.41
C PRO A 18 -4.77 -5.30 -5.39
N LYS A 19 -5.46 -6.27 -4.79
CA LYS A 19 -6.91 -6.18 -4.57
C LYS A 19 -7.28 -4.98 -3.67
N ASN A 20 -6.46 -4.72 -2.66
CA ASN A 20 -6.58 -3.57 -1.78
C ASN A 20 -5.21 -2.89 -1.68
N PHE A 21 -5.07 -1.64 -2.13
CA PHE A 21 -3.81 -0.91 -1.97
C PHE A 21 -3.41 -0.71 -0.51
N PHE A 22 -4.42 -0.51 0.35
CA PHE A 22 -4.25 -0.33 1.78
C PHE A 22 -5.05 -1.35 2.57
N GLN A 23 -4.37 -2.10 3.43
CA GLN A 23 -5.01 -2.95 4.44
C GLN A 23 -4.91 -2.25 5.80
N LEU A 24 -6.05 -1.83 6.35
CA LEU A 24 -6.09 -1.25 7.69
C LEU A 24 -6.15 -2.35 8.75
N HIS A 25 -5.44 -2.11 9.84
CA HIS A 25 -5.43 -2.94 11.04
C HIS A 25 -6.01 -2.18 12.23
N ASP A 26 -7.07 -2.72 12.82
CA ASP A 26 -7.62 -2.24 14.09
C ASP A 26 -6.87 -2.85 15.29
N ASP A 27 -6.17 -3.98 15.09
CA ASP A 27 -5.29 -4.59 16.08
C ASP A 27 -4.07 -3.67 16.40
N PRO A 28 -3.84 -3.30 17.67
CA PRO A 28 -2.73 -2.42 18.05
C PRO A 28 -1.33 -3.01 17.83
N PHE A 29 -1.20 -4.33 17.63
CA PHE A 29 0.07 -5.01 17.40
C PHE A 29 0.44 -5.14 15.92
N HIS A 30 -0.50 -4.89 15.01
CA HIS A 30 -0.26 -4.89 13.57
C HIS A 30 0.00 -3.46 13.02
N PRO A 31 0.72 -3.32 11.89
CA PRO A 31 1.33 -4.39 11.09
C PRO A 31 2.65 -4.93 11.66
N GLN A 32 2.98 -6.16 11.29
CA GLN A 32 4.21 -6.87 11.64
C GLN A 32 4.92 -7.39 10.37
N PRO A 33 6.21 -7.06 10.14
CA PRO A 33 6.92 -7.42 8.91
C PRO A 33 6.86 -8.90 8.54
N ARG A 34 6.93 -9.80 9.52
CA ARG A 34 6.95 -11.25 9.27
C ARG A 34 5.58 -11.81 8.90
N ILE A 35 4.50 -11.20 9.38
CA ILE A 35 3.13 -11.71 9.21
C ILE A 35 2.50 -11.11 7.95
N ASP A 36 2.67 -9.80 7.78
CA ASP A 36 1.84 -9.04 6.84
C ASP A 36 2.51 -8.79 5.48
N ARG A 37 3.85 -8.83 5.38
CA ARG A 37 4.56 -8.33 4.17
C ARG A 37 4.18 -9.01 2.84
N ASP A 38 3.64 -10.23 2.88
CA ASP A 38 3.39 -11.03 1.68
C ASP A 38 1.94 -10.92 1.15
N SER A 39 1.07 -10.14 1.81
CA SER A 39 -0.31 -9.88 1.35
C SER A 39 -0.37 -9.31 -0.07
N ASP A 40 -1.34 -9.79 -0.85
CA ASP A 40 -1.49 -9.53 -2.29
C ASP A 40 -0.16 -9.61 -3.07
N GLY A 41 0.63 -10.64 -2.76
CA GLY A 41 1.93 -10.85 -3.37
C GLY A 41 2.96 -9.77 -3.04
N GLY A 42 2.80 -9.09 -1.91
CA GLY A 42 3.67 -8.02 -1.39
C GLY A 42 3.45 -6.66 -2.04
N MET A 43 2.29 -6.45 -2.67
CA MET A 43 1.90 -5.16 -3.27
C MET A 43 1.02 -4.30 -2.34
N THR A 44 0.40 -4.91 -1.35
CA THR A 44 -0.44 -4.20 -0.37
C THR A 44 0.40 -3.50 0.68
N THR A 45 0.06 -2.25 0.98
CA THR A 45 0.64 -1.52 2.10
C THR A 45 -0.28 -1.64 3.30
N HIS A 46 0.26 -2.11 4.42
CA HIS A 46 -0.51 -2.23 5.66
C HIS A 46 -0.41 -0.97 6.49
N VAL A 47 -1.54 -0.52 7.03
CA VAL A 47 -1.67 0.68 7.85
C VAL A 47 -2.23 0.29 9.20
N GLY A 48 -1.52 0.60 10.28
CA GLY A 48 -1.99 0.28 11.63
C GLY A 48 -1.61 1.34 12.66
N ARG A 49 -2.10 1.15 13.89
CA ARG A 49 -1.80 1.98 15.05
C ARG A 49 -2.10 3.47 14.83
N ILE A 50 -3.11 3.77 14.02
CA ILE A 50 -3.52 5.13 13.68
C ILE A 50 -4.07 5.82 14.94
N ARG A 51 -3.47 6.94 15.34
CA ARG A 51 -3.87 7.70 16.53
C ARG A 51 -3.46 9.17 16.43
N ALA A 52 -4.11 10.02 17.21
CA ALA A 52 -3.74 11.42 17.31
C ALA A 52 -2.31 11.58 17.85
N GLU A 53 -1.58 12.51 17.26
CA GLU A 53 -0.28 13.00 17.72
C GLU A 53 -0.53 14.27 18.54
N LYS A 54 -0.07 14.27 19.80
CA LYS A 54 -0.46 15.29 20.80
C LYS A 54 0.50 16.48 20.87
N VAL A 55 1.72 16.34 20.36
CA VAL A 55 2.79 17.35 20.51
C VAL A 55 2.79 18.31 19.33
N LEU A 56 2.74 17.79 18.10
CA LEU A 56 2.78 18.56 16.86
C LEU A 56 1.40 18.82 16.27
N GLY A 57 0.34 18.26 16.88
CA GLY A 57 -1.04 18.44 16.42
C GLY A 57 -1.33 17.75 15.09
N GLY A 58 -1.31 16.41 15.08
CA GLY A 58 -1.48 15.63 13.86
C GLY A 58 -1.95 14.19 14.08
N ILE A 59 -1.58 13.30 13.16
CA ILE A 59 -1.87 11.86 13.22
C ILE A 59 -0.56 11.10 13.09
N LYS A 60 -0.39 10.06 13.90
CA LYS A 60 0.69 9.08 13.74
C LYS A 60 0.13 7.70 13.47
N TYR A 61 0.85 6.94 12.67
CA TYR A 61 0.49 5.61 12.21
C TYR A 61 1.76 4.82 11.88
N VAL A 62 1.61 3.53 11.64
CA VAL A 62 2.70 2.65 11.19
C VAL A 62 2.32 2.11 9.81
N LEU A 63 3.28 2.18 8.88
CA LEU A 63 3.18 1.57 7.56
C LEU A 63 4.12 0.39 7.44
N LEU A 64 3.67 -0.63 6.72
CA LEU A 64 4.50 -1.72 6.27
C LEU A 64 4.26 -1.99 4.79
N SER A 65 5.33 -2.00 4.02
CA SER A 65 5.35 -2.37 2.60
C SER A 65 6.51 -3.32 2.34
N HIS A 66 6.37 -4.21 1.35
CA HIS A 66 7.44 -5.13 0.99
C HIS A 66 8.49 -4.43 0.11
N ASN A 67 9.67 -4.16 0.66
CA ASN A 67 10.73 -3.39 0.01
C ASN A 67 11.25 -4.00 -1.30
N THR A 68 11.45 -5.33 -1.39
CA THR A 68 11.94 -5.97 -2.63
C THR A 68 10.87 -6.30 -3.66
N LYS A 69 9.58 -6.23 -3.29
CA LYS A 69 8.44 -6.48 -4.18
C LYS A 69 7.82 -5.16 -4.60
N ALA A 70 6.92 -4.60 -3.79
CA ALA A 70 6.34 -3.27 -4.04
C ALA A 70 7.39 -2.18 -4.22
N GLY A 71 8.42 -2.16 -3.36
CA GLY A 71 9.47 -1.13 -3.42
C GLY A 71 10.52 -1.34 -4.52
N ALA A 72 10.49 -2.46 -5.24
CA ALA A 72 11.49 -2.76 -6.28
C ALA A 72 10.86 -3.51 -7.46
N ALA A 73 11.05 -4.83 -7.58
CA ALA A 73 10.81 -5.55 -8.82
C ALA A 73 9.35 -5.48 -9.29
N LYS A 74 8.39 -5.74 -8.40
CA LYS A 74 6.96 -5.68 -8.76
C LYS A 74 6.48 -4.24 -8.92
N GLY A 75 6.99 -3.31 -8.13
CA GLY A 75 6.73 -1.89 -8.32
C GLY A 75 7.16 -1.40 -9.71
N ALA A 76 8.33 -1.83 -10.19
CA ALA A 76 8.81 -1.48 -11.53
C ALA A 76 7.92 -2.05 -12.64
N ILE A 77 7.46 -3.29 -12.51
CA ILE A 77 6.48 -3.89 -13.44
C ILE A 77 5.18 -3.11 -13.42
N PHE A 78 4.66 -2.79 -12.24
CA PHE A 78 3.42 -2.02 -12.08
C PHE A 78 3.50 -0.62 -12.71
N VAL A 79 4.64 0.06 -12.56
CA VAL A 79 4.91 1.33 -13.24
C VAL A 79 4.96 1.14 -14.75
N ALA A 80 5.61 0.10 -15.26
CA ALA A 80 5.64 -0.18 -16.70
C ALA A 80 4.24 -0.45 -17.26
N GLU A 81 3.42 -1.26 -16.57
CA GLU A 81 2.01 -1.51 -16.93
C GLU A 81 1.21 -0.19 -16.99
N TYR A 82 1.42 0.70 -16.02
CA TYR A 82 0.77 2.02 -16.01
C TYR A 82 1.22 2.91 -17.18
N LEU A 83 2.52 2.92 -17.50
CA LEU A 83 3.04 3.70 -18.62
C LEU A 83 2.52 3.18 -19.97
N VAL A 84 2.38 1.86 -20.13
CA VAL A 84 1.75 1.25 -21.31
C VAL A 84 0.26 1.62 -21.37
N SER A 85 -0.48 1.53 -20.26
CA SER A 85 -1.92 1.86 -20.24
C SER A 85 -2.20 3.34 -20.53
N LYS A 86 -1.27 4.23 -20.20
CA LYS A 86 -1.31 5.67 -20.56
C LYS A 86 -0.76 5.98 -21.96
N GLY A 87 -0.27 4.98 -22.69
CA GLY A 87 0.27 5.15 -24.05
C GLY A 87 1.60 5.92 -24.09
N VAL A 88 2.33 6.00 -22.97
CA VAL A 88 3.63 6.67 -22.89
C VAL A 88 4.73 5.81 -23.51
N ILE A 89 4.63 4.48 -23.35
CA ILE A 89 5.53 3.48 -23.92
C ILE A 89 4.71 2.35 -24.57
N LYS A 90 5.37 1.49 -25.36
CA LYS A 90 4.77 0.35 -26.05
C LYS A 90 5.33 -0.97 -25.55
#